data_AF-A0A7L4CP49-F1
#
_entry.id   AF-A0A7L4CP49-F1
#
_cell.length_a   1.000
_cell.length_b   1.000
_cell.length_c   1.000
_cell.angle_alpha   90.00
_cell.angle_beta   90.00
_cell.angle_gamma   90.00
#
_symmetry.space_group_name_H-M   'P 1'
#
loop_
_entity.id
_entity.type
_entity.pdbx_description
1 polymer ?
#
loop_
_entity_poly.entity_id
_entity_poly.type
_entity_poly.pdbx_seq_one_letter_code
_entity_poly.pdbx_strand_id
1 'polypeptide(L)'
;FFRGQMISGEDCEFIQRFEQKRNPEEKQELLQTEGNQCAKTFINLMTHISKEQTVQYILTMVDDMLQENHQRVCIFFDYAKRGKNTAWSYFLPMLNRQDLFTVHMAARIIAKLAAWGRELMEGSDLNYYFNWIKTQLSSQKLRGTGGSVEAGAVSTSDSSQYVQCVAGCLQLMLRVNEYRFAWVEADGVNCIMGVLSNKCGFQLQYQMIFCVWLLAFSPQMCEYLRRYNIVPVLSDILQESVKEKVTRIILAAFRNLLEKSTERETRQEYALAMIQCKVLKQLENLDQQKYDDEDISEDIKFLLDKLGESVQDL
;
A
#
# COMPACT_ATOMS: atom_id res chain seq x y z
N PHE A 1 14.02 27.70 -17.89
CA PHE A 1 12.65 27.80 -17.32
C PHE A 1 12.01 29.19 -17.47
N PHE A 2 12.77 30.30 -17.57
CA PHE A 2 12.20 31.67 -17.69
C PHE A 2 11.69 32.09 -19.09
N ARG A 3 12.00 31.35 -20.17
CA ARG A 3 11.75 31.79 -21.56
C ARG A 3 10.40 31.39 -22.18
N GLY A 4 9.54 30.69 -21.45
CA GLY A 4 8.16 30.45 -21.85
C GLY A 4 7.26 30.78 -20.66
N GLN A 5 6.26 31.64 -20.85
CA GLN A 5 5.38 32.25 -19.83
C GLN A 5 4.50 31.26 -19.03
N MET A 6 5.00 30.09 -18.64
CA MET A 6 4.22 29.02 -18.01
C MET A 6 4.37 28.94 -16.48
N ILE A 7 5.35 29.64 -15.88
CA ILE A 7 5.63 29.58 -14.44
C ILE A 7 5.79 31.01 -13.91
N SER A 8 5.16 31.34 -12.78
CA SER A 8 5.31 32.66 -12.16
C SER A 8 6.74 32.83 -11.61
N GLY A 9 7.25 34.07 -11.59
CA GLY A 9 8.56 34.36 -11.00
C GLY A 9 8.66 33.91 -9.54
N GLU A 10 7.57 34.12 -8.78
CA GLU A 10 7.42 33.71 -7.39
C GLU A 10 7.57 32.19 -7.21
N ASP A 11 6.91 31.39 -8.06
CA ASP A 11 7.00 29.93 -8.03
C ASP A 11 8.43 29.45 -8.35
N CYS A 12 9.08 30.05 -9.36
CA CYS A 12 10.47 29.73 -9.71
C CYS A 12 11.45 30.07 -8.58
N GLU A 13 11.30 31.24 -7.96
CA GLU A 13 12.15 31.67 -6.85
C GLU A 13 11.99 30.77 -5.62
N PHE A 14 10.76 30.35 -5.32
CA PHE A 14 10.53 29.39 -4.24
C PHE A 14 11.23 28.05 -4.50
N ILE A 15 11.08 27.48 -5.71
CA ILE A 15 11.71 26.19 -6.07
C ILE A 15 13.24 26.28 -5.93
N GLN A 16 13.85 27.35 -6.44
CA GLN A 16 15.29 27.56 -6.31
C GLN A 16 15.74 27.62 -4.85
N ARG A 17 15.02 28.35 -4.00
CA ARG A 17 15.32 28.42 -2.56
C ARG A 17 15.14 27.07 -1.87
N PHE A 18 14.08 26.33 -2.22
CA PHE A 18 13.80 25.00 -1.69
C PHE A 18 14.92 24.00 -2.03
N GLU A 19 15.43 24.02 -3.27
CA GLU A 19 16.53 23.16 -3.70
C GLU A 19 17.89 23.54 -3.09
N GLN A 20 18.13 24.84 -2.88
CA GLN A 20 19.38 25.33 -2.29
C GLN A 20 19.56 24.87 -0.85
N LYS A 21 18.46 24.70 -0.10
CA LYS A 21 18.48 24.17 1.27
C LYS A 21 18.72 22.66 1.26
N ARG A 22 19.97 22.24 1.44
CA ARG A 22 20.36 20.82 1.47
C ARG A 22 20.22 20.18 2.84
N ASN A 23 20.33 20.96 3.91
CA ASN A 23 20.17 20.45 5.28
C ASN A 23 18.66 20.26 5.60
N PRO A 24 18.23 19.09 6.10
CA PRO A 24 16.86 18.87 6.57
C PRO A 24 16.33 19.94 7.54
N GLU A 25 17.19 20.50 8.40
CA GLU A 25 16.80 21.55 9.37
C GLU A 25 16.46 22.87 8.68
N GLU A 26 17.26 23.29 7.70
CA GLU A 26 16.99 24.52 6.94
C GLU A 26 15.74 24.38 6.07
N LYS A 27 15.52 23.20 5.48
CA LYS A 27 14.26 22.90 4.78
C LYS A 27 13.08 22.96 5.75
N GLN A 28 13.24 22.44 6.95
CA GLN A 28 12.20 22.46 7.97
C GLN A 28 11.85 23.90 8.39
N GLU A 29 12.84 24.77 8.60
CA GLU A 29 12.64 26.19 8.91
C GLU A 29 11.92 26.93 7.76
N LEU A 30 12.36 26.71 6.52
CA LEU A 30 11.72 27.26 5.33
C LEU A 30 10.24 26.82 5.25
N LEU A 31 9.96 25.53 5.44
CA LEU A 31 8.60 24.99 5.35
C LEU A 31 7.70 25.40 6.51
N GLN A 32 8.26 25.64 7.70
CA GLN A 32 7.51 26.20 8.83
C GLN A 32 7.09 27.65 8.57
N THR A 33 7.96 28.43 7.91
CA THR A 33 7.72 29.85 7.62
C THR A 33 6.87 30.04 6.37
N GLU A 34 7.14 29.27 5.32
CA GLU A 34 6.60 29.45 3.96
C GLU A 34 5.74 28.26 3.50
N GLY A 35 5.19 27.46 4.41
CA GLY A 35 4.40 26.27 4.07
C GLY A 35 3.23 26.55 3.10
N ASN A 36 2.51 27.66 3.29
CA ASN A 36 1.43 28.04 2.37
C ASN A 36 1.95 28.33 0.95
N GLN A 37 3.10 28.99 0.83
CA GLN A 37 3.72 29.26 -0.48
C GLN A 37 4.24 27.96 -1.11
N CYS A 38 4.77 27.04 -0.30
CA CYS A 38 5.18 25.71 -0.73
C CYS A 38 4.03 24.94 -1.39
N ALA A 39 2.89 24.81 -0.69
CA ALA A 39 1.71 24.14 -1.23
C ALA A 39 1.19 24.81 -2.51
N LYS A 40 1.05 26.15 -2.49
CA LYS A 40 0.63 26.95 -3.65
C LYS A 40 1.51 26.68 -4.85
N THR A 41 2.83 26.77 -4.67
CA THR A 41 3.82 26.58 -5.72
C THR A 41 3.71 25.17 -6.30
N PHE A 42 3.78 24.12 -5.48
CA PHE A 42 3.71 22.75 -5.99
C PHE A 42 2.39 22.46 -6.69
N ILE A 43 1.25 22.86 -6.12
CA ILE A 43 -0.06 22.65 -6.73
C ILE A 43 -0.14 23.36 -8.08
N ASN A 44 0.23 24.65 -8.15
CA ASN A 44 0.20 25.42 -9.39
C ASN A 44 1.08 24.79 -10.48
N LEU A 45 2.29 24.36 -10.13
CA LEU A 45 3.22 23.74 -11.07
C LEU A 45 2.70 22.36 -11.54
N MET A 46 2.02 21.59 -10.69
CA MET A 46 1.42 20.31 -11.09
C MET A 46 0.19 20.47 -11.98
N THR A 47 -0.64 21.48 -11.73
CA THR A 47 -1.94 21.68 -12.42
C THR A 47 -1.82 22.45 -13.72
N HIS A 48 -0.95 23.48 -13.77
CA HIS A 48 -0.89 24.40 -14.91
C HIS A 48 0.23 24.08 -15.90
N ILE A 49 1.19 23.23 -15.55
CA ILE A 49 2.26 22.84 -16.45
C ILE A 49 1.88 21.61 -17.26
N SER A 50 1.91 21.76 -18.58
CA SER A 50 1.67 20.65 -19.51
C SER A 50 2.89 19.77 -19.74
N LYS A 51 4.12 20.30 -19.51
CA LYS A 51 5.36 19.55 -19.73
C LYS A 51 5.54 18.43 -18.70
N GLU A 52 5.47 17.19 -19.16
CA GLU A 52 5.49 15.99 -18.30
C GLU A 52 6.72 15.90 -17.40
N GLN A 53 7.92 16.04 -17.95
CA GLN A 53 9.17 15.99 -17.16
C GLN A 53 9.17 16.97 -15.98
N THR A 54 8.54 18.13 -16.14
CA THR A 54 8.43 19.11 -15.06
C THR A 54 7.46 18.62 -14.00
N VAL A 55 6.28 18.11 -14.39
CA VAL A 55 5.30 17.54 -13.45
C VAL A 55 5.89 16.35 -12.69
N GLN A 56 6.60 15.45 -13.37
CA GLN A 56 7.31 14.32 -12.75
C GLN A 56 8.32 14.78 -11.70
N TYR A 57 9.10 15.82 -12.04
CA TYR A 57 10.09 16.40 -11.13
C TYR A 57 9.43 17.07 -9.91
N ILE A 58 8.35 17.84 -10.10
CA ILE A 58 7.59 18.43 -8.98
C ILE A 58 7.00 17.35 -8.07
N LEU A 59 6.38 16.31 -8.64
CA LEU A 59 5.83 15.21 -7.86
C LEU A 59 6.91 14.45 -7.08
N THR A 60 8.09 14.24 -7.67
CA THR A 60 9.24 13.65 -6.97
C THR A 60 9.64 14.50 -5.77
N MET A 61 9.77 15.81 -5.93
CA MET A 61 10.08 16.71 -4.80
C MET A 61 9.02 16.68 -3.70
N VAL A 62 7.73 16.60 -4.07
CA VAL A 62 6.66 16.44 -3.09
C VAL A 62 6.78 15.11 -2.36
N ASP A 63 7.00 14.00 -3.07
CA ASP A 63 7.13 12.67 -2.45
C ASP A 63 8.31 12.61 -1.47
N ASP A 64 9.46 13.16 -1.87
CA ASP A 64 10.69 13.26 -1.07
C ASP A 64 10.48 14.15 0.16
N MET A 65 9.89 15.35 -0.03
CA MET A 65 9.58 16.27 1.06
C MET A 65 8.72 15.60 2.14
N LEU A 66 7.70 14.85 1.72
CA LEU A 66 6.80 14.13 2.62
C LEU A 66 7.48 12.91 3.26
N GLN A 67 8.38 12.25 2.54
CA GLN A 67 9.14 11.10 3.06
C GLN A 67 10.15 11.52 4.13
N GLU A 68 10.79 12.68 3.97
CA GLU A 68 11.73 13.25 4.95
C GLU A 68 11.05 13.55 6.29
N ASN A 69 9.79 14.02 6.28
CA ASN A 69 9.02 14.25 7.49
C ASN A 69 7.51 14.12 7.22
N HIS A 70 6.90 13.08 7.79
CA HIS A 70 5.49 12.76 7.59
C HIS A 70 4.54 13.90 8.05
N GLN A 71 4.95 14.75 9.01
CA GLN A 71 4.10 15.86 9.47
C GLN A 71 3.89 16.93 8.40
N ARG A 72 4.77 16.99 7.38
CA ARG A 72 4.68 17.97 6.28
C ARG A 72 3.46 17.78 5.38
N VAL A 73 2.75 16.64 5.48
CA VAL A 73 1.44 16.49 4.84
C VAL A 73 0.47 17.59 5.27
N CYS A 74 0.57 18.08 6.51
CA CYS A 74 -0.29 19.15 7.06
C CYS A 74 -0.23 20.44 6.22
N ILE A 75 0.89 20.70 5.55
CA ILE A 75 1.07 21.87 4.67
C ILE A 75 -0.01 21.90 3.58
N PHE A 76 -0.33 20.74 2.99
CA PHE A 76 -1.34 20.65 1.94
C PHE A 76 -2.76 20.74 2.50
N PHE A 77 -3.03 20.20 3.69
CA PHE A 77 -4.34 20.35 4.36
C PHE A 77 -4.61 21.79 4.76
N ASP A 78 -3.64 22.47 5.38
CA ASP A 78 -3.77 23.87 5.80
C ASP A 78 -3.99 24.79 4.59
N TYR A 79 -3.31 24.52 3.47
CA TYR A 79 -3.54 25.22 2.22
C TYR A 79 -4.93 24.95 1.64
N ALA A 80 -5.35 23.69 1.54
CA ALA A 80 -6.65 23.31 1.01
C ALA A 80 -7.80 23.93 1.81
N LYS A 81 -7.69 23.94 3.14
CA LYS A 81 -8.66 24.52 4.06
C LYS A 81 -8.87 26.02 3.82
N ARG A 82 -7.81 26.78 3.52
CA ARG A 82 -7.91 28.21 3.15
C ARG A 82 -8.69 28.41 1.86
N GLY A 83 -8.55 27.49 0.91
CA GLY A 83 -9.29 27.47 -0.35
C GLY A 83 -10.70 26.86 -0.27
N LYS A 84 -11.19 26.49 0.93
CA LYS A 84 -12.44 25.73 1.13
C LYS A 84 -12.51 24.44 0.29
N ASN A 85 -11.39 23.73 0.20
CA ASN A 85 -11.25 22.50 -0.57
C ASN A 85 -10.59 21.40 0.26
N THR A 86 -10.57 20.16 -0.24
CA THR A 86 -9.83 19.04 0.36
C THR A 86 -8.43 18.92 -0.23
N ALA A 87 -7.48 18.37 0.53
CA ALA A 87 -6.12 18.13 0.02
C ALA A 87 -6.13 17.17 -1.18
N TRP A 88 -7.04 16.19 -1.19
CA TRP A 88 -7.17 15.16 -2.23
C TRP A 88 -7.49 15.74 -3.60
N SER A 89 -8.32 16.80 -3.63
CA SER A 89 -8.83 17.41 -4.85
C SER A 89 -7.72 17.87 -5.82
N TYR A 90 -6.53 18.18 -5.30
CA TYR A 90 -5.38 18.61 -6.11
C TYR A 90 -4.62 17.44 -6.75
N PHE A 91 -4.66 16.25 -6.14
CA PHE A 91 -3.87 15.09 -6.56
C PHE A 91 -4.71 14.03 -7.27
N LEU A 92 -5.98 13.84 -6.91
CA LEU A 92 -6.87 12.84 -7.55
C LEU A 92 -6.98 13.02 -9.08
N PRO A 93 -7.08 14.25 -9.63
CA PRO A 93 -7.11 14.44 -11.08
C PRO A 93 -5.86 13.92 -11.80
N MET A 94 -4.70 13.87 -11.11
CA MET A 94 -3.44 13.39 -11.69
C MET A 94 -3.48 11.89 -12.03
N LEU A 95 -4.39 11.12 -11.41
CA LEU A 95 -4.58 9.69 -11.72
C LEU A 95 -5.15 9.43 -13.13
N ASN A 96 -5.64 10.48 -13.80
CA ASN A 96 -6.17 10.41 -15.17
C ASN A 96 -5.15 10.85 -16.24
N ARG A 97 -3.89 11.16 -15.85
CA ARG A 97 -2.85 11.53 -16.82
C ARG A 97 -2.38 10.30 -17.60
N GLN A 98 -1.83 10.54 -18.80
CA GLN A 98 -1.33 9.47 -19.67
C GLN A 98 0.02 8.93 -19.18
N ASP A 99 0.86 9.79 -18.60
CA ASP A 99 2.17 9.41 -18.10
C ASP A 99 2.08 8.53 -16.84
N LEU A 100 2.52 7.28 -16.97
CA LEU A 100 2.45 6.28 -15.90
C LEU A 100 3.26 6.69 -14.67
N PHE A 101 4.43 7.32 -14.85
CA PHE A 101 5.23 7.77 -13.71
C PHE A 101 4.44 8.79 -12.87
N THR A 102 3.91 9.82 -13.53
CA THR A 102 3.08 10.86 -12.90
C THR A 102 1.89 10.26 -12.16
N VAL A 103 1.16 9.34 -12.80
CA VAL A 103 0.01 8.66 -12.21
C VAL A 103 0.39 7.92 -10.93
N HIS A 104 1.46 7.12 -10.96
CA HIS A 104 1.87 6.31 -9.82
C HIS A 104 2.52 7.14 -8.70
N MET A 105 3.25 8.20 -9.04
CA MET A 105 3.80 9.12 -8.03
C MET A 105 2.68 9.89 -7.34
N ALA A 106 1.69 10.38 -8.09
CA ALA A 106 0.51 11.01 -7.52
C ALA A 106 -0.26 10.03 -6.61
N ALA A 107 -0.45 8.77 -7.04
CA ALA A 107 -1.07 7.74 -6.21
C ALA A 107 -0.35 7.54 -4.88
N ARG A 108 0.99 7.51 -4.88
CA ARG A 108 1.78 7.41 -3.64
C ARG A 108 1.58 8.61 -2.72
N ILE A 109 1.62 9.82 -3.27
CA ILE A 109 1.39 11.05 -2.51
C ILE A 109 -0.01 11.04 -1.90
N ILE A 110 -1.04 10.62 -2.64
CA ILE A 110 -2.41 10.47 -2.14
C ILE A 110 -2.44 9.52 -0.94
N ALA A 111 -1.83 8.34 -1.04
CA ALA A 111 -1.76 7.39 0.08
C ALA A 111 -1.01 7.96 1.30
N LYS A 112 0.08 8.72 1.08
CA LYS A 112 0.82 9.41 2.15
C LYS A 112 -0.03 10.46 2.85
N LEU A 113 -0.70 11.32 2.09
CA LEU A 113 -1.62 12.31 2.63
C LEU A 113 -2.74 11.63 3.43
N ALA A 114 -3.28 10.51 2.95
CA ALA A 114 -4.37 9.77 3.59
C ALA A 114 -3.94 9.06 4.88
N ALA A 115 -2.75 8.48 4.91
CA ALA A 115 -2.25 7.71 6.05
C ALA A 115 -1.55 8.55 7.11
N TRP A 116 -0.96 9.70 6.74
CA TRP A 116 -0.22 10.57 7.67
C TRP A 116 -0.95 11.88 7.98
N GLY A 117 -2.01 12.18 7.24
CA GLY A 117 -2.84 13.37 7.43
C GLY A 117 -3.69 13.32 8.70
N ARG A 118 -4.31 14.45 9.02
CA ARG A 118 -5.22 14.60 10.17
C ARG A 118 -6.69 14.40 9.80
N GLU A 119 -7.00 14.47 8.52
CA GLU A 119 -8.36 14.33 7.99
C GLU A 119 -8.45 13.03 7.21
N LEU A 120 -9.55 12.28 7.39
CA LEU A 120 -9.81 11.06 6.64
C LEU A 120 -10.37 11.39 5.26
N MET A 121 -9.93 10.64 4.25
CA MET A 121 -10.56 10.65 2.94
C MET A 121 -11.84 9.81 3.01
N GLU A 122 -12.98 10.38 2.64
CA GLU A 122 -14.29 9.73 2.79
C GLU A 122 -15.13 9.86 1.51
N GLY A 123 -16.25 9.13 1.46
CA GLY A 123 -17.25 9.27 0.41
C GLY A 123 -16.72 9.00 -1.01
N SER A 124 -17.03 9.89 -1.95
CA SER A 124 -16.71 9.73 -3.37
C SER A 124 -15.20 9.68 -3.64
N ASP A 125 -14.41 10.46 -2.90
CA ASP A 125 -12.96 10.54 -3.09
C ASP A 125 -12.29 9.21 -2.73
N LEU A 126 -12.67 8.64 -1.57
CA LEU A 126 -12.18 7.34 -1.12
C LEU A 126 -12.59 6.22 -2.09
N ASN A 127 -13.87 6.21 -2.49
CA ASN A 127 -14.39 5.23 -3.42
C ASN A 127 -13.68 5.29 -4.77
N TYR A 128 -13.41 6.50 -5.28
CA TYR A 128 -12.67 6.69 -6.52
C TYR A 128 -11.25 6.14 -6.40
N TYR A 129 -10.52 6.48 -5.33
CA TYR A 129 -9.16 6.02 -5.14
C TYR A 129 -9.05 4.50 -4.93
N PHE A 130 -9.96 3.90 -4.14
CA PHE A 130 -10.01 2.45 -3.96
C PHE A 130 -10.37 1.71 -5.25
N ASN A 131 -11.31 2.22 -6.04
CA ASN A 131 -11.63 1.64 -7.34
C ASN A 131 -10.45 1.75 -8.32
N TRP A 132 -9.71 2.86 -8.27
CA TRP A 132 -8.46 3.01 -9.02
C TRP A 132 -7.43 1.94 -8.61
N ILE A 133 -7.16 1.76 -7.31
CA ILE A 133 -6.25 0.72 -6.79
C ILE A 133 -6.69 -0.67 -7.27
N LYS A 134 -7.98 -1.03 -7.08
CA LYS A 134 -8.52 -2.33 -7.50
C LYS A 134 -8.32 -2.57 -9.00
N THR A 135 -8.54 -1.55 -9.82
CA THR A 135 -8.38 -1.63 -11.28
C THR A 135 -6.93 -1.86 -11.67
N GLN A 136 -5.99 -1.13 -11.07
CA GLN A 136 -4.56 -1.29 -11.35
C GLN A 136 -4.03 -2.65 -10.92
N LEU A 137 -4.43 -3.15 -9.74
CA LEU A 137 -4.05 -4.48 -9.26
C LEU A 137 -4.63 -5.61 -10.11
N SER A 138 -5.90 -5.49 -10.51
CA SER A 138 -6.62 -6.51 -11.29
C SER A 138 -6.13 -6.60 -12.75
N SER A 139 -5.58 -5.51 -13.28
CA SER A 139 -5.05 -5.44 -14.65
C SER A 139 -3.90 -6.44 -14.91
N GLN A 140 -3.34 -7.06 -13.87
CA GLN A 140 -2.39 -8.16 -14.02
C GLN A 140 -3.00 -9.42 -14.67
N LYS A 141 -4.30 -9.69 -14.47
CA LYS A 141 -4.95 -10.91 -15.02
C LYS A 141 -4.87 -11.00 -16.54
N LEU A 142 -4.89 -9.86 -17.24
CA LEU A 142 -4.89 -9.80 -18.71
C LEU A 142 -3.50 -9.94 -19.34
N ARG A 143 -2.42 -9.76 -18.57
CA ARG A 143 -1.04 -9.78 -19.10
C ARG A 143 -0.35 -11.14 -18.97
N GLY A 144 -0.90 -12.05 -18.16
CA GLY A 144 -0.36 -13.41 -17.96
C GLY A 144 -0.80 -14.44 -19.01
N THR A 145 -1.77 -14.12 -19.86
CA THR A 145 -2.33 -15.04 -20.87
C THR A 145 -2.06 -14.53 -22.28
N GLY A 146 -0.88 -14.83 -22.82
CA GLY A 146 -0.65 -15.05 -24.27
C GLY A 146 -1.11 -13.99 -25.30
N GLY A 147 -1.25 -12.72 -24.94
CA GLY A 147 -1.62 -11.66 -25.88
C GLY A 147 -0.43 -11.08 -26.62
N SER A 148 -0.47 -11.13 -27.95
CA SER A 148 0.50 -10.57 -28.89
C SER A 148 0.94 -9.14 -28.53
N VAL A 149 2.26 -8.95 -28.51
CA VAL A 149 2.94 -7.67 -28.28
C VAL A 149 2.66 -6.73 -29.45
N GLU A 150 1.63 -5.89 -29.34
CA GLU A 150 1.49 -4.74 -30.22
C GLU A 150 2.31 -3.55 -29.70
N ALA A 151 2.86 -2.81 -30.66
CA ALA A 151 4.02 -1.94 -30.52
C ALA A 151 3.78 -0.73 -29.62
N GLY A 152 4.45 -0.76 -28.46
CA GLY A 152 4.58 0.34 -27.49
C GLY A 152 5.10 -0.13 -26.14
N ALA A 153 5.84 -1.26 -26.12
CA ALA A 153 5.99 -2.14 -24.96
C ALA A 153 6.74 -1.48 -23.80
N VAL A 154 5.99 -1.08 -22.77
CA VAL A 154 6.48 -0.96 -21.39
C VAL A 154 7.13 -2.30 -21.04
N SER A 155 8.39 -2.29 -20.61
CA SER A 155 9.11 -3.53 -20.28
C SER A 155 8.34 -4.30 -19.20
N THR A 156 8.42 -5.64 -19.23
CA THR A 156 7.78 -6.48 -18.22
C THR A 156 8.22 -6.11 -16.79
N SER A 157 9.47 -5.64 -16.64
CA SER A 157 10.02 -5.08 -15.39
C SER A 157 9.30 -3.80 -14.93
N ASP A 158 9.05 -2.85 -15.82
CA ASP A 158 8.40 -1.57 -15.45
C ASP A 158 6.94 -1.80 -15.04
N SER A 159 6.25 -2.71 -15.73
CA SER A 159 4.86 -3.08 -15.36
C SER A 159 4.77 -3.72 -13.97
N SER A 160 5.78 -4.50 -13.58
CA SER A 160 5.87 -5.10 -12.25
C SER A 160 6.15 -4.04 -11.17
N GLN A 161 7.00 -3.06 -11.47
CA GLN A 161 7.32 -1.97 -10.54
C GLN A 161 6.10 -1.11 -10.22
N TYR A 162 5.29 -0.78 -11.24
CA TYR A 162 4.07 0.00 -11.06
C TYR A 162 3.03 -0.74 -10.22
N VAL A 163 2.85 -2.05 -10.42
CA VAL A 163 1.92 -2.82 -9.57
C VAL A 163 2.42 -2.89 -8.12
N GLN A 164 3.72 -3.05 -7.89
CA GLN A 164 4.29 -3.00 -6.54
C GLN A 164 4.11 -1.64 -5.88
N CYS A 165 4.16 -0.55 -6.67
CA CYS A 165 3.84 0.79 -6.20
C CYS A 165 2.38 0.89 -5.74
N VAL A 166 1.43 0.40 -6.54
CA VAL A 166 -0.01 0.37 -6.17
C VAL A 166 -0.26 -0.49 -4.94
N ALA A 167 0.38 -1.65 -4.86
CA ALA A 167 0.34 -2.51 -3.67
C ALA A 167 0.86 -1.78 -2.43
N GLY A 168 1.93 -1.00 -2.57
CA GLY A 168 2.47 -0.15 -1.49
C GLY A 168 1.51 0.95 -1.07
N CYS A 169 0.76 1.54 -2.02
CA CYS A 169 -0.30 2.51 -1.72
C CYS A 169 -1.40 1.87 -0.86
N LEU A 170 -1.87 0.68 -1.25
CA LEU A 170 -2.86 -0.06 -0.46
C LEU A 170 -2.34 -0.41 0.94
N GLN A 171 -1.12 -0.92 1.06
CA GLN A 171 -0.51 -1.21 2.36
C GLN A 171 -0.48 0.01 3.27
N LEU A 172 -0.17 1.19 2.71
CA LEU A 172 -0.11 2.44 3.47
C LEU A 172 -1.50 2.88 3.93
N MET A 173 -2.50 2.82 3.06
CA MET A 173 -3.90 3.09 3.40
C MET A 173 -4.37 2.17 4.54
N LEU A 174 -4.16 0.87 4.42
CA LEU A 174 -4.62 -0.12 5.40
C LEU A 174 -3.91 -0.03 6.76
N ARG A 175 -2.92 0.86 6.95
CA ARG A 175 -2.40 1.16 8.29
C ARG A 175 -3.42 1.88 9.15
N VAL A 176 -4.29 2.68 8.54
CA VAL A 176 -5.38 3.42 9.20
C VAL A 176 -6.59 2.48 9.35
N ASN A 177 -7.17 2.43 10.55
CA ASN A 177 -8.20 1.45 10.89
C ASN A 177 -9.48 1.65 10.05
N GLU A 178 -9.91 2.88 9.86
CA GLU A 178 -11.11 3.28 9.11
C GLU A 178 -11.03 2.81 7.66
N TYR A 179 -9.85 2.93 7.03
CA TYR A 179 -9.64 2.45 5.66
C TYR A 179 -9.64 0.92 5.55
N ARG A 180 -9.35 0.18 6.63
CA ARG A 180 -9.50 -1.29 6.62
C ARG A 180 -10.97 -1.68 6.48
N PHE A 181 -11.86 -1.05 7.25
CA PHE A 181 -13.31 -1.31 7.17
C PHE A 181 -13.86 -0.90 5.82
N ALA A 182 -13.54 0.31 5.36
CA ALA A 182 -13.97 0.78 4.05
C ALA A 182 -13.46 -0.11 2.89
N TRP A 183 -12.24 -0.65 2.99
CA TRP A 183 -11.71 -1.56 1.98
C TRP A 183 -12.48 -2.89 1.94
N VAL A 184 -12.81 -3.44 3.10
CA VAL A 184 -13.61 -4.66 3.24
C VAL A 184 -15.02 -4.45 2.69
N GLU A 185 -15.68 -3.35 3.06
CA GLU A 185 -17.01 -2.97 2.56
C GLU A 185 -17.03 -2.78 1.04
N ALA A 186 -15.93 -2.30 0.46
CA ALA A 186 -15.76 -2.12 -0.99
C ALA A 186 -15.36 -3.40 -1.75
N ASP A 187 -15.56 -4.58 -1.16
CA ASP A 187 -15.16 -5.91 -1.67
C ASP A 187 -13.65 -6.00 -2.01
N GLY A 188 -12.83 -5.28 -1.26
CA GLY A 188 -11.39 -5.19 -1.51
C GLY A 188 -10.62 -6.49 -1.23
N VAL A 189 -11.16 -7.37 -0.38
CA VAL A 189 -10.51 -8.67 -0.05
C VAL A 189 -10.43 -9.57 -1.29
N ASN A 190 -11.48 -9.61 -2.12
CA ASN A 190 -11.47 -10.34 -3.40
C ASN A 190 -10.38 -9.84 -4.35
N CYS A 191 -10.06 -8.53 -4.33
CA CYS A 191 -8.98 -7.98 -5.11
C CYS A 191 -7.61 -8.51 -4.65
N ILE A 192 -7.36 -8.51 -3.34
CA ILE A 192 -6.11 -9.05 -2.75
C ILE A 192 -5.96 -10.53 -3.09
N MET A 193 -7.02 -11.32 -2.86
CA MET A 193 -7.01 -12.76 -3.15
C MET A 193 -6.83 -13.03 -4.64
N GLY A 194 -7.48 -12.24 -5.50
CA GLY A 194 -7.32 -12.33 -6.94
C GLY A 194 -5.90 -12.05 -7.43
N VAL A 195 -5.13 -11.20 -6.74
CA VAL A 195 -3.71 -10.97 -7.03
C VAL A 195 -2.86 -12.15 -6.54
N LEU A 196 -3.12 -12.65 -5.32
CA LEU A 196 -2.36 -13.76 -4.73
C LEU A 196 -2.56 -15.09 -5.48
N SER A 197 -3.76 -15.33 -6.01
CA SER A 197 -4.04 -16.51 -6.84
C SER A 197 -3.35 -16.46 -8.21
N ASN A 198 -2.93 -15.28 -8.68
CA ASN A 198 -2.06 -15.18 -9.84
C ASN A 198 -0.62 -15.44 -9.37
N LYS A 199 0.11 -16.32 -10.05
CA LYS A 199 1.53 -16.54 -9.76
C LYS A 199 2.31 -15.24 -9.94
N CYS A 200 2.53 -14.52 -8.84
CA CYS A 200 3.21 -13.24 -8.80
C CYS A 200 4.55 -13.34 -8.06
N GLY A 201 5.43 -12.37 -8.28
CA GLY A 201 6.74 -12.36 -7.63
C GLY A 201 6.62 -12.19 -6.11
N PHE A 202 7.62 -12.71 -5.38
CA PHE A 202 7.65 -12.72 -3.91
C PHE A 202 7.44 -11.34 -3.26
N GLN A 203 7.82 -10.25 -3.94
CA GLN A 203 7.59 -8.89 -3.45
C GLN A 203 6.09 -8.57 -3.41
N LEU A 204 5.35 -8.88 -4.48
CA LEU A 204 3.93 -8.63 -4.53
C LEU A 204 3.16 -9.57 -3.60
N GLN A 205 3.59 -10.85 -3.51
CA GLN A 205 3.07 -11.78 -2.50
C GLN A 205 3.21 -11.19 -1.09
N TYR A 206 4.42 -10.76 -0.71
CA TYR A 206 4.66 -10.11 0.58
C TYR A 206 3.72 -8.93 0.81
N GLN A 207 3.57 -8.02 -0.17
CA GLN A 207 2.75 -6.83 0.01
C GLN A 207 1.25 -7.14 0.15
N MET A 208 0.75 -8.10 -0.63
CA MET A 208 -0.65 -8.55 -0.55
C MET A 208 -0.94 -9.29 0.75
N ILE A 209 -0.03 -10.17 1.19
CA ILE A 209 -0.17 -10.88 2.47
C ILE A 209 -0.06 -9.91 3.64
N PHE A 210 0.78 -8.88 3.53
CA PHE A 210 0.83 -7.79 4.51
C PHE A 210 -0.52 -7.06 4.61
N CYS A 211 -1.22 -6.86 3.50
CA CYS A 211 -2.58 -6.31 3.53
C CYS A 211 -3.54 -7.24 4.29
N VAL A 212 -3.48 -8.56 4.06
CA VAL A 212 -4.26 -9.54 4.82
C VAL A 212 -3.93 -9.48 6.32
N TRP A 213 -2.64 -9.43 6.66
CA TRP A 213 -2.18 -9.32 8.05
C TRP A 213 -2.70 -8.06 8.74
N LEU A 214 -2.69 -6.90 8.06
CA LEU A 214 -3.27 -5.65 8.55
C LEU A 214 -4.77 -5.76 8.83
N LEU A 215 -5.51 -6.44 7.96
CA LEU A 215 -6.96 -6.68 8.15
C LEU A 215 -7.21 -7.63 9.33
N ALA A 216 -6.35 -8.63 9.53
CA ALA A 216 -6.48 -9.64 10.59
C ALA A 216 -6.21 -9.13 12.02
N PHE A 217 -5.93 -7.83 12.21
CA PHE A 217 -5.82 -7.24 13.55
C PHE A 217 -7.16 -6.99 14.24
N SER A 218 -8.26 -6.94 13.48
CA SER A 218 -9.59 -6.67 14.02
C SER A 218 -10.39 -7.97 14.16
N PRO A 219 -10.94 -8.29 15.35
CA PRO A 219 -11.78 -9.47 15.54
C PRO A 219 -12.95 -9.57 14.56
N GLN A 220 -13.66 -8.45 14.36
CA GLN A 220 -14.79 -8.35 13.42
C GLN A 220 -14.35 -8.62 11.97
N MET A 221 -13.12 -8.20 11.62
CA MET A 221 -12.58 -8.48 10.29
C MET A 221 -12.21 -9.95 10.15
N CYS A 222 -11.64 -10.58 11.16
CA CYS A 222 -11.35 -12.02 11.11
C CYS A 222 -12.61 -12.84 10.81
N GLU A 223 -13.74 -12.53 11.44
CA GLU A 223 -15.02 -13.20 11.15
C GLU A 223 -15.45 -13.03 9.68
N TYR A 224 -15.24 -11.84 9.11
CA TYR A 224 -15.54 -11.58 7.70
C TYR A 224 -14.56 -12.26 6.73
N LEU A 225 -13.26 -12.20 7.04
CA LEU A 225 -12.16 -12.74 6.23
C LEU A 225 -12.27 -14.26 6.05
N ARG A 226 -12.93 -14.97 6.97
CA ARG A 226 -13.16 -16.42 6.92
C ARG A 226 -13.83 -16.89 5.61
N ARG A 227 -14.55 -16.00 4.92
CA ARG A 227 -15.27 -16.30 3.66
C ARG A 227 -14.39 -16.35 2.40
N TYR A 228 -13.10 -15.97 2.49
CA TYR A 228 -12.27 -15.65 1.31
C TYR A 228 -11.19 -16.68 0.97
N ASN A 229 -11.25 -17.90 1.51
CA ASN A 229 -10.25 -18.96 1.26
C ASN A 229 -8.80 -18.50 1.48
N ILE A 230 -8.58 -17.62 2.47
CA ILE A 230 -7.27 -17.04 2.76
C ILE A 230 -6.27 -18.13 3.16
N VAL A 231 -6.68 -19.04 4.06
CA VAL A 231 -5.80 -20.09 4.59
C VAL A 231 -5.25 -21.01 3.50
N PRO A 232 -6.07 -21.58 2.60
CA PRO A 232 -5.56 -22.36 1.48
C PRO A 232 -4.52 -21.62 0.64
N VAL A 233 -4.83 -20.39 0.19
CA VAL A 233 -3.91 -19.62 -0.67
C VAL A 233 -2.59 -19.30 0.03
N LEU A 234 -2.63 -18.90 1.31
CA LEU A 234 -1.40 -18.62 2.04
C LEU A 234 -0.59 -19.89 2.33
N SER A 235 -1.26 -21.02 2.54
CA SER A 235 -0.60 -22.31 2.75
C SER A 235 0.16 -22.77 1.51
N ASP A 236 -0.44 -22.60 0.32
CA ASP A 236 0.22 -22.93 -0.95
C ASP A 236 1.46 -22.05 -1.17
N ILE A 237 1.35 -20.75 -0.89
CA ILE A 237 2.50 -19.82 -1.00
C ILE A 237 3.58 -20.17 0.03
N LEU A 238 3.23 -20.57 1.26
CA LEU A 238 4.19 -20.98 2.28
C LEU A 238 4.98 -22.22 1.86
N GLN A 239 4.34 -23.19 1.21
CA GLN A 239 5.00 -24.40 0.70
C GLN A 239 6.02 -24.10 -0.40
N GLU A 240 5.71 -23.13 -1.28
CA GLU A 240 6.55 -22.81 -2.44
C GLU A 240 7.62 -21.75 -2.12
N SER A 241 7.43 -20.95 -1.07
CA SER A 241 8.29 -19.81 -0.77
C SER A 241 9.62 -20.22 -0.15
N VAL A 242 10.70 -19.72 -0.73
CA VAL A 242 12.07 -19.76 -0.16
C VAL A 242 12.51 -18.41 0.41
N LYS A 243 11.59 -17.45 0.54
CA LYS A 243 11.89 -16.08 1.00
C LYS A 243 11.40 -15.90 2.43
N GLU A 244 12.34 -15.74 3.36
CA GLU A 244 12.05 -15.55 4.79
C GLU A 244 11.03 -14.45 5.05
N LYS A 245 11.11 -13.32 4.36
CA LYS A 245 10.13 -12.23 4.55
C LYS A 245 8.69 -12.63 4.18
N VAL A 246 8.51 -13.52 3.20
CA VAL A 246 7.19 -14.03 2.81
C VAL A 246 6.73 -15.04 3.84
N THR A 247 7.61 -15.94 4.28
CA THR A 247 7.35 -16.88 5.39
C THR A 247 6.91 -16.12 6.65
N ARG A 248 7.70 -15.15 7.10
CA ARG A 248 7.41 -14.28 8.26
C ARG A 248 6.01 -13.68 8.19
N ILE A 249 5.64 -13.04 7.08
CA ILE A 249 4.33 -12.38 6.99
C ILE A 249 3.16 -13.36 6.91
N ILE A 250 3.35 -14.56 6.36
CA ILE A 250 2.33 -15.62 6.37
C ILE A 250 2.11 -16.14 7.79
N LEU A 251 3.18 -16.44 8.51
CA LEU A 251 3.11 -16.93 9.89
C LEU A 251 2.42 -15.90 10.80
N ALA A 252 2.81 -14.62 10.68
CA ALA A 252 2.16 -13.54 11.41
C ALA A 252 0.67 -13.38 11.04
N ALA A 253 0.30 -13.58 9.76
CA ALA A 253 -1.10 -13.57 9.34
C ALA A 253 -1.89 -14.75 9.94
N PHE A 254 -1.35 -15.96 9.90
CA PHE A 254 -1.97 -17.13 10.54
C PHE A 254 -2.14 -16.95 12.04
N ARG A 255 -1.11 -16.44 12.73
CA ARG A 255 -1.18 -16.11 14.14
C ARG A 255 -2.31 -15.14 14.42
N ASN A 256 -2.39 -14.02 13.67
CA ASN A 256 -3.46 -13.04 13.85
C ASN A 256 -4.86 -13.63 13.62
N LEU A 257 -5.04 -14.45 12.58
CA LEU A 257 -6.32 -15.11 12.31
C LEU A 257 -6.77 -16.00 13.47
N LEU A 258 -5.85 -16.69 14.17
CA LEU A 258 -6.20 -17.52 15.33
C LEU A 258 -6.33 -16.71 16.62
N GLU A 259 -5.37 -15.82 16.90
CA GLU A 259 -5.24 -15.07 18.15
C GLU A 259 -6.30 -13.97 18.28
N LYS A 260 -6.63 -13.27 17.18
CA LYS A 260 -7.58 -12.14 17.20
C LYS A 260 -9.03 -12.55 16.98
N SER A 261 -9.28 -13.76 16.48
CA SER A 261 -10.65 -14.28 16.37
C SER A 261 -11.27 -14.50 17.75
N THR A 262 -12.33 -13.77 18.05
CA THR A 262 -13.05 -13.84 19.34
C THR A 262 -14.02 -15.00 19.40
N GLU A 263 -14.69 -15.32 18.29
CA GLU A 263 -15.60 -16.46 18.21
C GLU A 263 -14.83 -17.79 18.14
N ARG A 264 -15.26 -18.74 18.98
CA ARG A 264 -14.69 -20.09 19.01
C ARG A 264 -14.85 -20.79 17.66
N GLU A 265 -16.02 -20.67 17.03
CA GLU A 265 -16.31 -21.30 15.74
C GLU A 265 -15.37 -20.78 14.64
N THR A 266 -15.23 -19.45 14.53
CA THR A 266 -14.30 -18.82 13.58
C THR A 266 -12.86 -19.28 13.80
N ARG A 267 -12.39 -19.37 15.05
CA ARG A 267 -11.05 -19.87 15.38
C ARG A 267 -10.87 -21.35 15.00
N GLN A 268 -11.87 -22.19 15.30
CA GLN A 268 -11.85 -23.61 14.96
C GLN A 268 -11.83 -23.82 13.45
N GLU A 269 -12.60 -23.06 12.69
CA GLU A 269 -12.58 -23.13 11.22
C GLU A 269 -11.21 -22.76 10.64
N TYR A 270 -10.55 -21.72 11.16
CA TYR A 270 -9.20 -21.39 10.74
C TYR A 270 -8.19 -22.48 11.07
N ALA A 271 -8.23 -23.02 12.30
CA ALA A 271 -7.35 -24.09 12.72
C ALA A 271 -7.55 -25.35 11.85
N LEU A 272 -8.80 -25.74 11.62
CA LEU A 272 -9.18 -26.85 10.75
C LEU A 272 -8.68 -26.65 9.32
N ALA A 273 -8.87 -25.47 8.74
CA ALA A 273 -8.38 -25.16 7.41
C ALA A 273 -6.84 -25.27 7.35
N MET A 274 -6.12 -24.77 8.35
CA MET A 274 -4.65 -24.86 8.41
C MET A 274 -4.18 -26.31 8.50
N ILE A 275 -4.84 -27.14 9.32
CA ILE A 275 -4.56 -28.58 9.44
C ILE A 275 -4.80 -29.29 8.09
N GLN A 276 -5.96 -29.05 7.46
CA GLN A 276 -6.31 -29.64 6.17
C GLN A 276 -5.34 -29.23 5.05
N CYS A 277 -4.86 -27.99 5.08
CA CYS A 277 -3.83 -27.47 4.16
C CYS A 277 -2.39 -27.89 4.53
N LYS A 278 -2.22 -28.83 5.48
CA LYS A 278 -0.93 -29.39 5.91
C LYS A 278 0.03 -28.33 6.47
N VAL A 279 -0.48 -27.26 7.07
CA VAL A 279 0.35 -26.22 7.69
C VAL A 279 1.12 -26.79 8.88
N LEU A 280 0.52 -27.67 9.68
CA LEU A 280 1.20 -28.29 10.84
C LEU A 280 2.53 -28.97 10.45
N LYS A 281 2.50 -29.82 9.42
CA LYS A 281 3.69 -30.48 8.89
C LYS A 281 4.73 -29.49 8.35
N GLN A 282 4.28 -28.38 7.75
CA GLN A 282 5.19 -27.34 7.28
C GLN A 282 5.87 -26.64 8.46
N LEU A 283 5.12 -26.30 9.51
CA LEU A 283 5.66 -25.69 10.73
C LEU A 283 6.72 -26.58 11.38
N GLU A 284 6.48 -27.90 11.48
CA GLU A 284 7.47 -28.85 12.00
C GLU A 284 8.77 -28.86 11.17
N ASN A 285 8.66 -28.72 9.84
CA ASN A 285 9.83 -28.63 8.97
C ASN A 285 10.55 -27.28 9.10
N LEU A 286 9.81 -26.20 9.31
CA LEU A 286 10.37 -24.86 9.52
C LEU A 286 11.07 -24.78 10.89
N ASP A 287 10.50 -25.39 11.93
CA ASP A 287 11.07 -25.42 13.30
C ASP A 287 12.44 -26.14 13.37
N GLN A 288 12.70 -27.07 12.44
CA GLN A 288 14.02 -27.71 12.30
C GLN A 288 15.09 -26.80 11.71
N GLN A 289 14.69 -25.69 11.09
CA GLN A 289 15.61 -24.70 10.52
C GLN A 289 16.02 -23.67 11.58
N LYS A 290 17.20 -23.08 11.42
CA LYS A 290 17.62 -21.94 12.24
C LYS A 290 17.27 -20.64 11.53
N TYR A 291 16.54 -19.78 12.22
CA TYR A 291 16.25 -18.41 11.80
C TYR A 291 16.91 -17.43 12.76
N ASP A 292 17.48 -16.35 12.22
CA ASP A 292 17.96 -15.22 13.02
C ASP A 292 16.81 -14.28 13.43
N ASP A 293 15.67 -14.34 12.72
CA ASP A 293 14.46 -13.58 13.03
C ASP A 293 13.67 -14.26 14.15
N GLU A 294 13.68 -13.66 15.35
CA GLU A 294 12.99 -14.18 16.54
C GLU A 294 11.47 -14.27 16.33
N ASP A 295 10.87 -13.33 15.58
CA ASP A 295 9.43 -13.32 15.34
C ASP A 295 8.97 -14.57 14.58
N ILE A 296 9.79 -15.06 13.64
CA ILE A 296 9.50 -16.33 12.92
C ILE A 296 9.47 -17.49 13.91
N SER A 297 10.48 -17.58 14.79
CA SER A 297 10.58 -18.66 15.76
C SER A 297 9.44 -18.64 16.78
N GLU A 298 9.03 -17.44 17.21
CA GLU A 298 7.88 -17.28 18.09
C GLU A 298 6.55 -17.65 17.43
N ASP A 299 6.33 -17.20 16.19
CA ASP A 299 5.10 -17.49 15.46
C ASP A 299 4.99 -18.99 15.13
N ILE A 300 6.10 -19.66 14.79
CA ILE A 300 6.12 -21.12 14.58
C ILE A 300 5.66 -21.84 15.86
N LYS A 301 6.27 -21.52 17.01
CA LYS A 301 5.91 -22.14 18.30
C LYS A 301 4.45 -21.91 18.65
N PHE A 302 3.98 -20.66 18.54
CA PHE A 302 2.58 -20.32 18.79
C PHE A 302 1.63 -21.14 17.91
N LEU A 303 1.92 -21.24 16.61
CA LEU A 303 1.07 -21.97 15.67
C LEU A 303 1.11 -23.49 15.91
N LEU A 304 2.28 -24.06 16.22
CA LEU A 304 2.40 -25.47 16.59
C LEU A 304 1.56 -25.79 17.83
N ASP A 305 1.65 -24.97 18.87
CA ASP A 305 0.87 -25.16 20.10
C ASP A 305 -0.63 -25.09 19.82
N LYS A 306 -1.09 -24.04 19.11
CA LYS A 306 -2.52 -23.83 18.84
C LYS A 306 -3.15 -24.85 17.90
N LEU A 307 -2.42 -25.25 16.86
CA LEU A 307 -2.89 -26.30 15.97
C LEU A 307 -2.82 -27.67 16.65
N GLY A 308 -1.82 -27.93 17.49
CA GLY A 308 -1.70 -29.15 18.29
C GLY A 308 -2.85 -29.33 19.29
N GLU A 309 -3.21 -28.28 20.04
CA GLU A 309 -4.41 -28.25 20.90
C GLU A 309 -5.67 -28.59 20.08
N SER A 310 -5.82 -27.97 18.90
CA SER A 310 -7.00 -28.17 18.05
C SER A 310 -7.11 -29.57 17.47
N VAL A 311 -6.00 -30.28 17.23
CA VAL A 311 -6.01 -31.68 16.79
C VAL A 311 -6.49 -32.63 17.88
N GLN A 312 -6.21 -32.32 19.15
CA GLN A 312 -6.63 -33.14 20.30
C GLN A 312 -8.12 -32.97 20.62
N ASP A 313 -8.68 -31.80 20.29
CA ASP A 313 -10.09 -31.45 20.48
C ASP A 313 -11.03 -31.97 19.37
N LEU A 314 -10.49 -32.57 18.29
CA LEU A 314 -11.23 -33.14 17.15
C LEU A 314 -11.51 -34.63 17.31
#